data_AF-A0A1E1WIB8-F1
#
_entry.id   AF-A0A1E1WIB8-F1
#
_cell.length_a   1.000
_cell.length_b   1.000
_cell.length_c   1.000
_cell.angle_alpha   90.00
_cell.angle_beta   90.00
_cell.angle_gamma   90.00
#
_symmetry.space_group_name_H-M   'P 1'
#
loop_
_entity.id
_entity.type
_entity.pdbx_description
1 polymer ?
#
loop_
_entity_poly.entity_id
_entity_poly.type
_entity_poly.pdbx_seq_one_letter_code
_entity_poly.pdbx_strand_id
1 'polypeptide(L)'
;VLMAKMSIELETGRDFTPKLLMLSHFEEQNRSLSSVECKKIASKCSLCIDAWRWLNEDENKVEKKKRHGVMLTIKSLLYAASSEDAEKIYVELQENETVKSSPQLHKYLENLWERKEQWMFHEYDNMSNTLVEMSIRFLKEFVQRTCKSFPAPLMVDVVSNILENHYKRIIMSYVKNSKSVATYTKFLNKAKIVLGFGS
;
A
#
# COMPACT_ATOMS: atom_id res chain seq x y z
N VAL A 1 10.38 16.69 -15.61
CA VAL A 1 9.28 15.69 -15.54
C VAL A 1 8.22 15.94 -16.62
N LEU A 2 7.63 17.15 -16.73
CA LEU A 2 6.67 17.47 -17.81
C LEU A 2 7.22 17.25 -19.23
N MET A 3 8.44 17.69 -19.51
CA MET A 3 9.10 17.49 -20.81
C MET A 3 9.28 16.01 -21.16
N ALA A 4 9.63 15.17 -20.16
CA ALA A 4 9.80 13.74 -20.37
C ALA A 4 8.45 13.01 -20.57
N LYS A 5 7.40 13.43 -19.86
CA LYS A 5 6.03 12.93 -20.07
C LYS A 5 5.59 13.20 -21.51
N MET A 6 5.71 14.45 -21.96
CA MET A 6 5.26 14.85 -23.30
C MET A 6 6.01 14.10 -24.41
N SER A 7 7.34 13.92 -24.29
CA SER A 7 8.11 13.16 -25.27
C SER A 7 7.70 11.68 -25.34
N ILE A 8 7.46 11.03 -24.20
CA ILE A 8 7.05 9.62 -24.17
C ILE A 8 5.60 9.45 -24.69
N GLU A 9 4.71 10.39 -24.40
CA GLU A 9 3.35 10.43 -24.93
C GLU A 9 3.32 10.58 -26.45
N LEU A 10 4.18 11.45 -26.98
CA LEU A 10 4.37 11.64 -28.42
C LEU A 10 4.94 10.39 -29.10
N GLU A 11 5.89 9.70 -28.49
CA GLU A 11 6.54 8.50 -29.07
C GLU A 11 5.64 7.26 -29.02
N THR A 12 4.83 7.11 -27.97
CA THR A 12 4.04 5.88 -27.74
C THR A 12 2.57 6.00 -28.12
N GLY A 13 2.07 7.22 -28.35
CA GLY A 13 0.65 7.50 -28.63
C GLY A 13 -0.28 7.14 -27.46
N ARG A 14 0.25 6.98 -26.25
CA ARG A 14 -0.51 6.61 -25.05
C ARG A 14 -0.51 7.76 -24.06
N ASP A 15 -1.66 8.04 -23.48
CA ASP A 15 -1.80 8.96 -22.35
C ASP A 15 -1.31 8.29 -21.06
N PHE A 16 -0.35 8.93 -20.38
CA PHE A 16 0.18 8.48 -19.08
C PHE A 16 -0.43 9.24 -17.91
N THR A 17 -1.55 9.92 -18.11
CA THR A 17 -2.30 10.55 -17.02
C THR A 17 -2.81 9.46 -16.07
N PRO A 18 -2.47 9.54 -14.78
CA PRO A 18 -2.80 8.50 -13.82
C PRO A 18 -4.32 8.42 -13.66
N LYS A 19 -4.92 7.29 -14.03
CA LYS A 19 -6.37 7.07 -13.86
C LYS A 19 -6.75 6.77 -12.41
N LEU A 20 -5.83 6.16 -11.68
CA LEU A 20 -5.98 5.71 -10.30
C LEU A 20 -4.71 6.05 -9.51
N LEU A 21 -4.87 6.69 -8.37
CA LEU A 21 -3.81 6.90 -7.39
C LEU A 21 -4.15 6.17 -6.10
N MET A 22 -3.24 5.28 -5.69
CA MET A 22 -3.29 4.67 -4.37
C MET A 22 -2.44 5.51 -3.42
N LEU A 23 -3.08 6.06 -2.40
CA LEU A 23 -2.46 6.99 -1.47
C LEU A 23 -2.43 6.41 -0.06
N SER A 24 -1.44 6.83 0.71
CA SER A 24 -1.53 6.76 2.17
C SER A 24 -2.61 7.72 2.66
N HIS A 25 -3.26 7.41 3.79
CA HIS A 25 -4.37 8.20 4.33
C HIS A 25 -3.96 9.62 4.81
N PHE A 26 -2.71 10.03 4.60
CA PHE A 26 -2.20 11.34 4.98
C PHE A 26 -3.01 12.49 4.35
N GLU A 27 -3.77 13.22 5.17
CA GLU A 27 -4.64 14.31 4.72
C GLU A 27 -3.87 15.38 3.93
N GLU A 28 -2.64 15.68 4.32
CA GLU A 28 -1.80 16.68 3.64
C GLU A 28 -1.46 16.27 2.20
N GLN A 29 -1.18 14.99 1.98
CA GLN A 29 -0.95 14.46 0.63
C GLN A 29 -2.24 14.55 -0.20
N ASN A 30 -3.38 14.18 0.40
CA ASN A 30 -4.68 14.28 -0.27
C ASN A 30 -5.05 15.72 -0.65
N ARG A 31 -4.73 16.71 0.21
CA ARG A 31 -4.91 18.14 -0.07
C ARG A 31 -4.00 18.61 -1.20
N SER A 32 -2.72 18.23 -1.18
CA SER A 32 -1.76 18.62 -2.23
C SER A 32 -2.08 18.03 -3.61
N LEU A 33 -2.73 16.86 -3.63
CA LEU A 33 -3.12 16.17 -4.86
C LEU A 33 -4.54 16.48 -5.29
N SER A 34 -5.22 17.46 -4.67
CA SER A 34 -6.58 17.88 -5.07
C SER A 34 -6.65 18.34 -6.53
N SER A 35 -5.57 18.87 -7.08
CA SER A 35 -5.46 19.32 -8.46
C SER A 35 -5.30 18.20 -9.50
N VAL A 36 -5.14 16.94 -9.07
CA VAL A 36 -4.98 15.79 -9.97
C VAL A 36 -6.32 15.12 -10.18
N GLU A 37 -6.87 15.23 -11.39
CA GLU A 37 -8.09 14.51 -11.81
C GLU A 37 -7.79 13.02 -11.98
N CYS A 38 -7.92 12.27 -10.88
CA CYS A 38 -7.77 10.83 -10.86
C CYS A 38 -8.61 10.24 -9.73
N LYS A 39 -9.00 8.98 -9.87
CA LYS A 39 -9.66 8.26 -8.77
C LYS A 39 -8.62 8.01 -7.67
N LYS A 40 -8.92 8.44 -6.44
CA LYS A 40 -8.04 8.23 -5.28
C LYS A 40 -8.58 7.08 -4.45
N ILE A 41 -7.73 6.11 -4.16
CA ILE A 41 -8.02 4.99 -3.27
C ILE A 41 -7.00 4.97 -2.14
N ALA A 42 -7.41 4.48 -0.97
CA ALA A 42 -6.53 4.33 0.17
C ALA A 42 -5.89 2.93 0.17
N SER A 43 -4.58 2.87 0.40
CA SER A 43 -3.90 1.60 0.62
C SER A 43 -4.32 0.98 1.95
N LYS A 44 -4.72 -0.30 1.93
CA LYS A 44 -5.08 -1.05 3.15
C LYS A 44 -3.93 -1.13 4.15
N CYS A 45 -2.70 -1.30 3.65
CA CYS A 45 -1.50 -1.31 4.48
C CYS A 45 -1.29 0.04 5.20
N SER A 46 -1.47 1.16 4.50
CA SER A 46 -1.40 2.49 5.12
C SER A 46 -2.47 2.63 6.20
N LEU A 47 -3.71 2.26 5.90
CA LEU A 47 -4.81 2.32 6.86
C LEU A 47 -4.51 1.49 8.12
N CYS A 48 -3.88 0.32 7.98
CA CYS A 48 -3.43 -0.46 9.13
C CYS A 48 -2.34 0.25 9.94
N ILE A 49 -1.37 0.88 9.29
CA ILE A 49 -0.30 1.63 9.97
C ILE A 49 -0.90 2.81 10.72
N ASP A 50 -1.82 3.54 10.09
CA ASP A 50 -2.47 4.72 10.64
C ASP A 50 -3.38 4.34 11.81
N ALA A 51 -4.15 3.26 11.69
CA ALA A 51 -4.94 2.70 12.79
C ALA A 51 -4.05 2.29 13.97
N TRP A 52 -2.91 1.64 13.70
CA TRP A 52 -1.98 1.26 14.76
C TRP A 52 -1.34 2.47 15.44
N ARG A 53 -0.99 3.51 14.69
CA ARG A 53 -0.49 4.78 15.23
C ARG A 53 -1.53 5.44 16.12
N TRP A 54 -2.75 5.60 15.61
CA TRP A 54 -3.87 6.18 16.34
C TRP A 54 -4.15 5.43 17.64
N LEU A 55 -4.20 4.09 17.62
CA LEU A 55 -4.39 3.27 18.81
C LEU A 55 -3.28 3.45 19.86
N ASN A 56 -2.08 3.87 19.45
CA ASN A 56 -0.93 4.04 20.34
C ASN A 56 -0.73 5.46 20.87
N GLU A 57 -1.42 6.46 20.32
CA GLU A 57 -1.41 7.82 20.84
C GLU A 57 -2.06 7.87 22.23
N ASP A 58 -1.39 8.53 23.17
CA ASP A 58 -1.83 8.59 24.56
C ASP A 58 -3.13 9.41 24.72
N GLU A 59 -3.39 10.35 23.81
CA GLU A 59 -4.60 11.17 23.76
C GLU A 59 -5.88 10.36 23.52
N ASN A 60 -5.73 9.21 22.84
CA ASN A 60 -6.84 8.34 22.45
C ASN A 60 -7.28 7.36 23.55
N LYS A 61 -6.54 7.32 24.68
CA LYS A 61 -6.88 6.61 25.93
C LYS A 61 -7.28 5.13 25.78
N VAL A 62 -6.85 4.47 24.71
CA VAL A 62 -7.08 3.03 24.52
C VAL A 62 -6.14 2.23 25.42
N GLU A 63 -6.69 1.32 26.21
CA GLU A 63 -5.94 0.46 27.11
C GLU A 63 -4.90 -0.38 26.34
N LYS A 64 -3.63 -0.32 26.76
CA LYS A 64 -2.50 -0.99 26.07
C LYS A 64 -2.74 -2.48 25.82
N LYS A 65 -3.35 -3.18 26.77
CA LYS A 65 -3.65 -4.62 26.66
C LYS A 65 -4.68 -4.93 25.57
N LYS A 66 -5.59 -4.00 25.30
CA LYS A 66 -6.70 -4.17 24.35
C LYS A 66 -6.36 -3.70 22.94
N ARG A 67 -5.37 -2.80 22.78
CA ARG A 67 -4.92 -2.26 21.47
C ARG A 67 -4.67 -3.34 20.44
N HIS A 68 -3.99 -4.42 20.80
CA HIS A 68 -3.68 -5.50 19.86
C HIS A 68 -4.93 -6.23 19.36
N GLY A 69 -5.88 -6.53 20.26
CA GLY A 69 -7.15 -7.15 19.89
C GLY A 69 -7.96 -6.28 18.93
N VAL A 70 -8.11 -4.99 19.25
CA VAL A 70 -8.79 -4.02 18.39
C VAL A 70 -8.12 -3.92 17.02
N MET A 71 -6.79 -3.86 16.99
CA MET A 71 -6.04 -3.80 15.74
C MET A 71 -6.23 -5.04 14.86
N LEU A 72 -6.28 -6.23 15.44
CA LEU A 72 -6.56 -7.46 14.68
C LEU A 72 -7.94 -7.40 14.02
N THR A 73 -8.95 -6.94 14.74
CA THR A 73 -10.30 -6.82 14.17
C THR A 73 -10.39 -5.71 13.11
N ILE A 74 -9.73 -4.57 13.31
CA ILE A 74 -9.60 -3.53 12.27
C ILE A 74 -8.90 -4.09 11.02
N LYS A 75 -7.86 -4.89 11.20
CA LYS A 75 -7.18 -5.54 10.07
C LYS A 75 -8.13 -6.52 9.35
N SER A 76 -8.88 -7.33 10.09
CA SER A 76 -9.87 -8.22 9.48
C SER A 76 -10.94 -7.45 8.69
N LEU A 77 -11.38 -6.30 9.20
CA LEU A 77 -12.31 -5.41 8.51
C LEU A 77 -11.73 -4.91 7.17
N LEU A 78 -10.49 -4.41 7.18
CA LEU A 78 -9.84 -3.85 5.99
C LEU A 78 -9.55 -4.92 4.93
N TYR A 79 -9.24 -6.15 5.33
CA TYR A 79 -8.91 -7.26 4.43
C TYR A 79 -10.08 -8.23 4.23
N ALA A 80 -11.32 -7.80 4.55
CA ALA A 80 -12.51 -8.60 4.28
C ALA A 80 -12.61 -8.96 2.78
N ALA A 81 -13.07 -10.18 2.50
CA ALA A 81 -13.12 -10.72 1.14
C ALA A 81 -14.29 -10.14 0.31
N SER A 82 -15.33 -9.64 0.99
CA SER A 82 -16.50 -9.05 0.37
C SER A 82 -17.02 -7.87 1.21
N SER A 83 -17.82 -7.00 0.59
CA SER A 83 -18.51 -5.91 1.30
C SER A 83 -19.45 -6.43 2.39
N GLU A 84 -20.07 -7.59 2.18
CA GLU A 84 -20.97 -8.23 3.15
C GLU A 84 -20.19 -8.71 4.38
N ASP A 85 -19.00 -9.29 4.17
CA ASP A 85 -18.13 -9.72 5.27
C ASP A 85 -17.58 -8.52 6.04
N ALA A 86 -17.22 -7.44 5.34
CA ALA A 86 -16.78 -6.20 5.97
C ALA A 86 -17.88 -5.61 6.88
N GLU A 87 -19.13 -5.64 6.44
CA GLU A 87 -20.27 -5.13 7.21
C GLU A 87 -20.54 -5.97 8.46
N LYS A 88 -20.46 -7.30 8.37
CA LYS A 88 -20.55 -8.19 9.54
C LYS A 88 -19.45 -7.88 10.55
N ILE A 89 -18.21 -7.79 10.10
CA ILE A 89 -17.06 -7.48 10.97
C ILE A 89 -17.21 -6.09 11.60
N TYR A 90 -17.74 -5.11 10.86
CA TYR A 90 -17.99 -3.77 11.39
C TYR A 90 -19.04 -3.79 12.52
N VAL A 91 -20.15 -4.53 12.34
CA VAL A 91 -21.17 -4.69 13.39
C VAL A 91 -20.57 -5.38 14.63
N GLU A 92 -19.79 -6.44 14.45
CA GLU A 92 -19.08 -7.11 15.57
C GLU A 92 -18.11 -6.16 16.29
N LEU A 93 -17.43 -5.30 15.54
CA LEU A 93 -16.50 -4.30 16.08
C LEU A 93 -17.25 -3.26 16.92
N GLN A 94 -18.43 -2.83 16.49
CA GLN A 94 -19.29 -1.90 17.21
C GLN A 94 -19.85 -2.52 18.51
N GLU A 95 -20.07 -3.83 18.51
CA GLU A 95 -20.51 -4.57 19.70
C GLU A 95 -19.38 -4.83 20.71
N ASN A 96 -18.11 -4.64 20.33
CA ASN A 96 -16.96 -4.89 21.19
C ASN A 96 -16.94 -3.95 22.41
N GLU A 97 -16.78 -4.52 23.61
CA GLU A 97 -16.73 -3.76 24.87
C GLU A 97 -15.65 -2.67 24.89
N THR A 98 -14.52 -2.89 24.22
CA THR A 98 -13.42 -1.91 24.12
C THR A 98 -13.83 -0.70 23.29
N VAL A 99 -14.60 -0.93 22.23
CA VAL A 99 -15.10 0.14 21.35
C VAL A 99 -16.22 0.89 22.05
N LYS A 100 -17.17 0.18 22.67
CA LYS A 100 -18.26 0.79 23.45
C LYS A 100 -17.77 1.63 24.63
N SER A 101 -16.68 1.22 25.28
CA SER A 101 -16.09 1.95 26.41
C SER A 101 -15.25 3.16 26.00
N SER A 102 -14.92 3.33 24.71
CA SER A 102 -14.10 4.44 24.22
C SER A 102 -14.83 5.23 23.12
N PRO A 103 -15.44 6.38 23.45
CA PRO A 103 -16.12 7.24 22.47
C PRO A 103 -15.21 7.72 21.34
N GLN A 104 -13.92 7.91 21.61
CA GLN A 104 -12.94 8.31 20.62
C GLN A 104 -12.66 7.18 19.61
N LEU A 105 -12.57 5.94 20.09
CA LEU A 105 -12.38 4.77 19.23
C LEU A 105 -13.62 4.52 18.37
N HIS A 106 -14.80 4.68 18.96
CA HIS A 106 -16.07 4.62 18.20
C HIS A 106 -16.08 5.63 17.05
N LYS A 107 -15.80 6.91 17.34
CA LYS A 107 -15.73 7.97 16.32
C LYS A 107 -14.65 7.71 15.26
N TYR A 108 -13.50 7.18 15.66
CA TYR A 108 -12.45 6.80 14.71
C TYR A 108 -12.95 5.75 13.71
N LEU A 109 -13.66 4.73 14.22
CA LEU A 109 -14.20 3.64 13.40
C LEU A 109 -15.35 4.09 12.50
N GLU A 110 -16.22 4.97 12.98
CA GLU A 110 -17.25 5.61 12.15
C GLU A 110 -16.61 6.36 10.98
N ASN A 111 -15.63 7.22 11.25
CA ASN A 111 -14.90 7.96 10.21
C ASN A 111 -14.17 7.04 9.23
N LEU A 112 -13.71 5.87 9.67
CA LEU A 112 -13.08 4.87 8.79
C LEU A 112 -14.13 4.22 7.89
N TRP A 113 -15.30 3.90 8.45
CA TRP A 113 -16.41 3.24 7.76
C TRP A 113 -17.15 4.15 6.78
N GLU A 114 -17.35 5.43 7.09
CA GLU A 114 -17.91 6.41 6.17
C GLU A 114 -17.12 6.50 4.86
N ARG A 115 -15.81 6.26 4.94
CA ARG A 115 -14.88 6.29 3.79
C ARG A 115 -14.68 4.92 3.15
N LYS A 116 -15.55 3.94 3.42
CA LYS A 116 -15.40 2.55 2.94
C LYS A 116 -15.25 2.42 1.44
N GLU A 117 -15.90 3.28 0.65
CA GLU A 117 -15.76 3.28 -0.81
C GLU A 117 -14.32 3.55 -1.28
N GLN A 118 -13.51 4.23 -0.47
CA GLN A 118 -12.13 4.57 -0.81
C GLN A 118 -11.16 3.39 -0.62
N TRP A 119 -11.54 2.36 0.16
CA TRP A 119 -10.64 1.26 0.52
C TRP A 119 -11.22 -0.15 0.33
N MET A 120 -12.54 -0.31 0.15
CA MET A 120 -13.17 -1.60 -0.19
C MET A 120 -13.01 -1.98 -1.68
N PHE A 121 -12.11 -1.33 -2.42
CA PHE A 121 -11.97 -1.55 -3.85
C PHE A 121 -11.24 -2.88 -4.17
N HIS A 122 -12.02 -3.93 -4.38
CA HIS A 122 -11.54 -5.31 -4.56
C HIS A 122 -10.81 -5.59 -5.89
N GLU A 123 -11.01 -4.78 -6.92
CA GLU A 123 -10.43 -5.02 -8.26
C GLU A 123 -8.89 -4.91 -8.31
N TYR A 124 -8.27 -4.26 -7.32
CA TYR A 124 -6.83 -4.04 -7.27
C TYR A 124 -6.14 -4.79 -6.11
N ASP A 125 -6.87 -5.65 -5.40
CA ASP A 125 -6.83 -5.66 -3.93
C ASP A 125 -5.86 -6.64 -3.26
N ASN A 126 -5.26 -7.61 -3.96
CA ASN A 126 -4.30 -8.51 -3.32
C ASN A 126 -2.87 -8.30 -3.78
N MET A 127 -2.63 -8.26 -5.09
CA MET A 127 -1.27 -8.20 -5.62
C MET A 127 -0.63 -6.82 -5.41
N SER A 128 -1.41 -5.73 -5.54
CA SER A 128 -0.88 -4.37 -5.34
C SER A 128 -0.59 -4.08 -3.86
N ASN A 129 -1.51 -4.43 -2.95
CA ASN A 129 -1.30 -4.29 -1.51
C ASN A 129 -0.13 -5.16 -1.03
N THR A 130 -0.04 -6.41 -1.49
CA THR A 130 1.10 -7.29 -1.20
C THR A 130 2.40 -6.71 -1.75
N LEU A 131 2.40 -6.15 -2.97
CA LEU A 131 3.58 -5.52 -3.56
C LEU A 131 4.02 -4.29 -2.76
N VAL A 132 3.09 -3.43 -2.35
CA VAL A 132 3.38 -2.25 -1.52
C VAL A 132 3.94 -2.69 -0.16
N GLU A 133 3.29 -3.64 0.51
CA GLU A 133 3.76 -4.20 1.77
C GLU A 133 5.16 -4.81 1.66
N MET A 134 5.39 -5.63 0.64
CA MET A 134 6.69 -6.25 0.37
C MET A 134 7.74 -5.18 0.06
N SER A 135 7.40 -4.15 -0.70
CA SER A 135 8.32 -3.06 -1.07
C SER A 135 8.72 -2.23 0.15
N ILE A 136 7.75 -1.84 0.99
CA ILE A 136 8.01 -1.12 2.23
C ILE A 136 8.85 -1.97 3.17
N ARG A 137 8.50 -3.25 3.35
CA ARG A 137 9.25 -4.18 4.21
C ARG A 137 10.67 -4.35 3.72
N PHE A 138 10.85 -4.61 2.42
CA PHE A 138 12.16 -4.77 1.83
C PHE A 138 13.00 -3.51 1.98
N LEU A 139 12.45 -2.34 1.68
CA LEU A 139 13.12 -1.06 1.84
C LEU A 139 13.55 -0.85 3.30
N LYS A 140 12.64 -1.10 4.25
CA LYS A 140 12.93 -1.00 5.68
C LYS A 140 14.04 -1.96 6.10
N GLU A 141 13.98 -3.23 5.69
CA GLU A 141 15.03 -4.21 5.99
C GLU A 141 16.36 -3.83 5.35
N PHE A 142 16.35 -3.34 4.11
CA PHE A 142 17.54 -2.89 3.39
C PHE A 142 18.20 -1.71 4.10
N VAL A 143 17.42 -0.68 4.45
CA VAL A 143 17.90 0.48 5.20
C VAL A 143 18.40 0.05 6.58
N GLN A 144 17.68 -0.79 7.32
CA GLN A 144 18.13 -1.25 8.65
C GLN A 144 19.41 -2.09 8.61
N ARG A 145 19.59 -2.92 7.57
CA ARG A 145 20.80 -3.73 7.40
C ARG A 145 22.00 -2.90 6.96
N THR A 146 21.77 -1.91 6.10
CA THR A 146 22.82 -1.07 5.53
C THR A 146 23.19 0.10 6.45
N CYS A 147 22.22 0.63 7.19
CA CYS A 147 22.34 1.83 8.01
C CYS A 147 22.09 1.48 9.48
N LYS A 148 23.16 1.09 10.22
CA LYS A 148 23.06 0.77 11.65
C LYS A 148 22.78 2.00 12.54
N SER A 149 23.17 3.20 12.12
CA SER A 149 22.77 4.50 12.72
C SER A 149 23.43 5.64 11.94
N PHE A 150 22.69 6.41 11.15
CA PHE A 150 23.25 7.58 10.46
C PHE A 150 22.23 8.70 10.26
N PRO A 151 22.68 9.96 10.10
CA PRO A 151 21.82 11.13 9.90
C PRO A 151 21.11 11.11 8.55
N ALA A 152 20.00 11.84 8.45
CA ALA A 152 19.08 11.87 7.29
C ALA A 152 19.76 11.99 5.90
N PRO A 153 20.85 12.76 5.70
CA PRO A 153 21.50 12.86 4.40
C PRO A 153 22.05 11.52 3.88
N LEU A 154 22.56 10.65 4.76
CA LEU A 154 23.05 9.34 4.34
C LEU A 154 21.92 8.39 3.95
N MET A 155 20.73 8.55 4.57
CA MET A 155 19.56 7.78 4.16
C MET A 155 19.12 8.15 2.74
N VAL A 156 19.21 9.43 2.37
CA VAL A 156 18.93 9.88 1.00
C VAL A 156 19.91 9.25 0.02
N ASP A 157 21.21 9.29 0.30
CA ASP A 157 22.23 8.67 -0.55
C ASP A 157 22.02 7.15 -0.71
N VAL A 158 21.66 6.47 0.38
CA VAL A 158 21.35 5.03 0.36
C VAL A 158 20.15 4.72 -0.53
N VAL A 159 19.07 5.50 -0.44
CA VAL A 159 17.86 5.28 -1.24
C VAL A 159 18.08 5.66 -2.70
N SER A 160 18.79 6.75 -2.98
CA SER A 160 19.01 7.24 -4.34
C SER A 160 20.04 6.41 -5.09
N ASN A 161 21.19 6.10 -4.48
CA ASN A 161 22.32 5.50 -5.20
C ASN A 161 22.51 4.02 -4.86
N ILE A 162 22.43 3.64 -3.58
CA ILE A 162 22.79 2.28 -3.15
C ILE A 162 21.65 1.30 -3.46
N LEU A 163 20.40 1.69 -3.22
CA LEU A 163 19.22 0.88 -3.50
C LEU A 163 19.04 0.66 -5.01
N GLU A 164 19.20 1.71 -5.83
CA GLU A 164 19.13 1.59 -7.29
C GLU A 164 20.20 0.62 -7.82
N ASN A 165 21.45 0.78 -7.37
CA ASN A 165 22.54 -0.13 -7.75
C ASN A 165 22.35 -1.55 -7.21
N HIS A 166 21.67 -1.72 -6.08
CA HIS A 166 21.30 -3.02 -5.54
C HIS A 166 20.25 -3.71 -6.44
N TYR A 167 19.18 -3.01 -6.81
CA TYR A 167 18.16 -3.56 -7.73
C TYR A 167 18.73 -3.86 -9.11
N LYS A 168 19.57 -2.97 -9.66
CA LYS A 168 20.28 -3.23 -10.93
C LYS A 168 21.08 -4.53 -10.85
N ARG A 169 21.82 -4.75 -9.75
CA ARG A 169 22.58 -6.00 -9.55
C ARG A 169 21.68 -7.22 -9.44
N ILE A 170 20.57 -7.13 -8.71
CA ILE A 170 19.60 -8.23 -8.62
C ILE A 170 19.02 -8.55 -9.99
N ILE A 171 18.47 -7.56 -10.70
CA ILE A 171 17.88 -7.74 -12.04
C ILE A 171 18.91 -8.33 -13.00
N MET A 172 20.13 -7.77 -13.04
CA MET A 172 21.20 -8.29 -13.88
C MET A 172 21.60 -9.73 -13.50
N SER A 173 21.59 -10.08 -12.21
CA SER A 173 21.86 -11.45 -11.77
C SER A 173 20.75 -12.43 -12.19
N TYR A 174 19.48 -11.99 -12.16
CA TYR A 174 18.33 -12.75 -12.65
C TYR A 174 18.36 -12.93 -14.16
N VAL A 175 18.70 -11.89 -14.92
CA VAL A 175 18.84 -11.94 -16.38
C VAL A 175 20.01 -12.83 -16.79
N LYS A 176 21.13 -12.79 -16.06
CA LYS A 176 22.28 -13.67 -16.30
C LYS A 176 22.01 -15.14 -15.93
N ASN A 177 21.01 -15.40 -15.08
CA ASN A 177 20.61 -16.76 -14.74
C ASN A 177 19.66 -17.31 -15.81
N SER A 178 20.20 -18.09 -16.75
CA SER A 178 19.47 -18.67 -17.89
C SER A 178 18.23 -19.49 -17.47
N LYS A 179 18.23 -20.09 -16.27
CA LYS A 179 17.08 -20.84 -15.73
C LYS A 179 15.95 -19.90 -15.32
N SER A 180 16.26 -18.76 -14.71
CA SER A 180 15.28 -17.75 -14.31
C SER A 180 14.65 -17.07 -15.52
N VAL A 181 15.46 -16.78 -16.55
CA VAL A 181 14.97 -16.26 -17.84
C VAL A 181 14.06 -17.28 -18.52
N ALA A 182 14.45 -18.55 -18.61
CA ALA A 182 13.61 -19.59 -19.20
C ALA A 182 12.24 -19.75 -18.49
N THR A 183 12.24 -19.67 -17.15
CA THR A 183 11.02 -19.69 -16.34
C THR A 183 10.16 -18.44 -16.57
N TYR A 184 10.76 -17.25 -16.57
CA TYR A 184 10.05 -15.99 -16.82
C TYR A 184 9.45 -15.94 -18.24
N THR A 185 10.18 -16.39 -19.26
CA THR A 185 9.69 -16.50 -20.64
C THR A 185 8.53 -17.50 -20.75
N LYS A 186 8.59 -18.63 -20.03
CA LYS A 186 7.44 -19.55 -19.92
C LYS A 186 6.22 -18.89 -19.29
N PHE A 187 6.39 -18.12 -18.22
CA PHE A 187 5.30 -17.38 -17.58
C PHE A 187 4.73 -16.29 -18.49
N LEU A 188 5.57 -15.53 -19.19
CA LEU A 188 5.13 -14.52 -20.16
C LEU A 188 4.36 -15.12 -21.32
N ASN A 189 4.80 -16.26 -21.87
CA ASN A 189 4.07 -16.96 -22.93
C ASN A 189 2.72 -17.46 -22.43
N LYS A 190 2.66 -17.99 -21.21
CA LYS A 190 1.40 -18.41 -20.58
C LYS A 190 0.46 -17.21 -20.35
N ALA A 191 1.00 -16.07 -19.92
CA ALA A 191 0.22 -14.84 -19.74
C ALA A 191 -0.29 -14.26 -21.08
N LYS A 192 0.50 -14.32 -22.15
CA LYS A 192 0.07 -13.88 -23.50
C LYS A 192 -1.08 -14.73 -24.04
N ILE A 193 -1.05 -16.05 -23.80
CA ILE A 193 -2.13 -16.98 -24.17
C ILE A 193 -3.40 -16.65 -23.39
N VAL A 194 -3.28 -16.39 -22.08
CA VAL A 194 -4.43 -16.07 -21.21
C VAL A 194 -5.02 -14.68 -21.50
N LEU A 195 -4.20 -13.72 -21.93
CA LEU A 195 -4.62 -12.34 -22.23
C LEU A 195 -4.99 -12.11 -23.71
N GLY A 196 -5.01 -13.16 -24.55
CA GLY A 196 -5.47 -13.06 -25.94
C GLY A 196 -4.54 -12.29 -26.89
N PHE A 197 -3.29 -12.05 -26.50
CA PHE A 197 -2.29 -11.35 -27.34
C PHE A 197 -1.41 -12.31 -28.16
N GLY A 198 -1.82 -13.58 -28.30
CA GLY A 198 -1.17 -14.55 -29.18
C GLY A 198 -1.91 -14.66 -30.50
N SER A 199 -1.27 -14.21 -31.58
CA SER A 199 -1.50 -14.71 -32.94
C SER A 199 -1.30 -16.21 -33.02
#